data_AF-A0AAV8TW40-F1
#
_entry.id   AF-A0AAV8TW40-F1
#
_cell.length_a   1.000
_cell.length_b   1.000
_cell.length_c   1.000
_cell.angle_alpha   90.00
_cell.angle_beta   90.00
_cell.angle_gamma   90.00
#
_symmetry.space_group_name_H-M   'P 1'
#
loop_
_entity.id
_entity.type
_entity.pdbx_description
1 polymer ?
#
loop_
_entity_poly.entity_id
_entity_poly.type
_entity_poly.pdbx_seq_one_letter_code
_entity_poly.pdbx_strand_id
1 'polypeptide(L)'
;MTFVIEQYWIYSENETYYVAQVYLPVVGSATNTLSLGHNDCNNPTRPPTMNIATDRKIIDVLEGMQLEWTMHVKEAKNHGFPDRTKRYFELIYRKEDKDRVVHRSVEDILEGYNPNMMLSIYHTQN
;
A
#
# COMPACT_ATOMS: atom_id res chain seq x y z
N MET A 1 -6.76 17.24 -1.23
CA MET A 1 -6.19 16.87 -2.55
C MET A 1 -6.01 15.37 -2.57
N THR A 2 -5.95 14.75 -3.75
CA THR A 2 -5.87 13.29 -3.87
C THR A 2 -4.82 12.90 -4.90
N PHE A 3 -3.94 11.97 -4.54
CA PHE A 3 -3.11 11.22 -5.48
C PHE A 3 -3.68 9.82 -5.69
N VAL A 4 -3.58 9.37 -6.94
CA VAL A 4 -3.93 8.01 -7.34
C VAL A 4 -2.64 7.28 -7.69
N ILE A 5 -2.34 6.23 -6.95
CA ILE A 5 -1.14 5.42 -7.10
C ILE A 5 -1.57 4.07 -7.67
N GLU A 6 -1.51 3.93 -9.00
CA GLU A 6 -1.89 2.71 -9.70
C GLU A 6 -0.80 1.63 -9.55
N GLN A 7 -1.20 0.36 -9.49
CA GLN A 7 -0.25 -0.78 -9.45
C GLN A 7 0.70 -0.82 -10.65
N TYR A 8 0.19 -0.44 -11.82
CA TYR A 8 0.96 -0.32 -13.04
C TYR A 8 0.94 1.13 -13.49
N TRP A 9 2.12 1.69 -13.75
CA TRP A 9 2.26 3.04 -14.29
C TRP A 9 2.84 2.95 -15.69
N ILE A 10 2.06 3.42 -16.66
CA ILE A 10 2.38 3.34 -18.09
C ILE A 10 2.56 1.88 -18.55
N TYR A 11 3.79 1.34 -18.53
CA TYR A 11 4.13 0.00 -19.01
C TYR A 11 4.88 -0.86 -17.99
N SER A 12 5.10 -0.35 -16.77
CA SER A 12 5.82 -1.07 -15.73
C SER A 12 5.05 -1.08 -14.43
N GLU A 13 5.51 -1.94 -13.54
CA GLU A 13 5.16 -1.90 -12.13
C GLU A 13 5.49 -0.54 -11.53
N ASN A 14 4.59 -0.04 -10.69
CA ASN A 14 4.78 1.20 -9.97
C ASN A 14 5.41 0.89 -8.61
N GLU A 15 6.68 1.22 -8.44
CA GLU A 15 7.42 0.99 -7.19
C GLU A 15 6.70 1.64 -6.00
N THR A 16 6.21 2.88 -6.19
CA THR A 16 5.38 3.61 -5.21
C THR A 16 4.20 2.78 -4.68
N TYR A 17 3.56 2.00 -5.56
CA TYR A 17 2.44 1.14 -5.18
C TYR A 17 2.90 -0.02 -4.28
N TYR A 18 3.94 -0.74 -4.67
CA TYR A 18 4.44 -1.89 -3.91
C TYR A 18 4.98 -1.49 -2.55
N VAL A 19 5.65 -0.35 -2.53
CA VAL A 19 6.15 0.27 -1.32
C VAL A 19 4.98 0.63 -0.37
N ALA A 20 3.92 1.26 -0.87
CA ALA A 20 2.71 1.53 -0.07
C ALA A 20 2.01 0.24 0.39
N GLN A 21 1.99 -0.79 -0.45
CA GLN A 21 1.38 -2.09 -0.14
C GLN A 21 2.06 -2.79 1.04
N VAL A 22 3.38 -2.59 1.22
CA VAL A 22 4.16 -3.12 2.34
C VAL A 22 4.04 -2.24 3.59
N TYR A 23 4.03 -0.92 3.41
CA TYR A 23 3.99 0.05 4.50
C TYR A 23 2.64 0.10 5.23
N LEU A 24 1.54 0.18 4.48
CA LEU A 24 0.23 0.44 5.03
C LEU A 24 -0.29 -0.65 5.98
N PRO A 25 0.04 -1.95 5.83
CA PRO A 25 -0.21 -2.94 6.86
C PRO A 25 0.42 -2.59 8.21
N VAL A 26 1.63 -2.02 8.24
CA VAL A 26 2.29 -1.64 9.49
C VAL A 26 1.54 -0.48 10.15
N VAL A 27 1.19 0.56 9.39
CA VAL A 27 0.43 1.71 9.90
C VAL A 27 -0.98 1.29 10.32
N GLY A 28 -1.67 0.51 9.47
CA GLY A 28 -3.02 0.05 9.71
C GLY A 28 -3.15 -0.94 10.87
N SER A 29 -2.04 -1.54 11.33
CA SER A 29 -2.00 -2.37 12.54
C SER A 29 -2.32 -1.55 13.79
N ALA A 30 -1.95 -0.26 13.80
CA ALA A 30 -2.32 0.66 14.88
C ALA A 30 -3.81 1.04 14.86
N THR A 31 -4.50 0.83 13.73
CA THR A 31 -5.90 1.24 13.54
C THR A 31 -6.89 0.08 13.43
N ASN A 32 -6.46 -1.18 13.64
CA ASN A 32 -7.30 -2.40 13.53
C ASN A 32 -8.06 -2.56 12.19
N THR A 33 -7.55 -2.00 11.09
CA THR A 33 -8.24 -1.99 9.78
C THR A 33 -7.76 -3.07 8.82
N LEU A 34 -6.86 -3.95 9.25
CA LEU A 34 -6.23 -4.96 8.40
C LEU A 34 -7.09 -6.21 8.20
N SER A 35 -6.92 -6.83 7.04
CA SER A 35 -7.36 -8.19 6.76
C SER A 35 -6.23 -9.16 7.11
N LEU A 36 -6.57 -10.26 7.78
CA LEU A 36 -5.65 -11.37 8.04
C LEU A 36 -5.99 -12.51 7.08
N GLY A 37 -4.99 -12.99 6.34
CA GLY A 37 -5.16 -14.07 5.38
C GLY A 37 -4.01 -15.06 5.43
N HIS A 38 -4.28 -16.27 4.98
CA HIS A 38 -3.27 -17.33 4.86
C HIS A 38 -3.32 -17.86 3.43
N ASN A 39 -2.18 -17.88 2.75
CA ASN A 39 -2.08 -18.27 1.34
C ASN A 39 -1.19 -19.51 1.12
N ASP A 40 -0.65 -20.11 2.19
CA ASP A 40 0.26 -21.25 2.11
C ASP A 40 -0.40 -22.52 2.67
N CYS A 41 -1.26 -23.15 1.87
CA CYS A 41 -1.93 -24.39 2.25
C CYS A 41 -0.96 -25.54 2.60
N ASN A 42 0.31 -25.43 2.21
CA ASN A 42 1.34 -26.44 2.47
C ASN A 42 2.05 -26.22 3.81
N ASN A 43 1.91 -25.04 4.42
CA ASN A 43 2.46 -24.75 5.75
C ASN A 43 1.42 -24.05 6.66
N PRO A 44 0.47 -24.82 7.22
CA PRO A 44 -0.59 -24.27 8.08
C PRO A 44 -0.09 -23.67 9.40
N THR A 45 1.19 -23.85 9.73
CA THR A 45 1.81 -23.25 10.92
C THR A 45 2.44 -21.88 10.67
N ARG A 46 2.56 -21.47 9.40
CA ARG A 46 3.08 -20.14 9.05
C ARG A 46 2.11 -19.05 9.54
N PRO A 47 2.60 -17.98 10.19
CA PRO A 47 1.76 -16.88 10.61
C PRO A 47 0.94 -16.30 9.45
N PRO A 48 -0.34 -15.91 9.66
CA PRO A 48 -1.14 -15.27 8.64
C PRO A 48 -0.52 -13.94 8.19
N THR A 49 -0.58 -13.68 6.90
CA THR A 49 -0.12 -12.43 6.29
C THR A 49 -1.16 -11.34 6.53
N MET A 50 -0.72 -10.20 7.04
CA MET A 50 -1.55 -9.00 7.13
C MET A 50 -1.64 -8.33 5.76
N ASN A 51 -2.85 -7.94 5.36
CA ASN A 51 -3.09 -7.22 4.12
C ASN A 51 -4.04 -6.04 4.37
N ILE A 52 -4.00 -5.06 3.49
CA ILE A 52 -4.87 -3.89 3.53
C ILE A 52 -6.27 -4.35 3.12
N ALA A 53 -7.27 -4.04 3.93
CA ALA A 53 -8.65 -4.29 3.55
C ALA A 53 -9.06 -3.33 2.43
N THR A 54 -9.64 -3.87 1.35
CA THR A 54 -10.20 -3.07 0.26
C THR A 54 -11.28 -2.12 0.78
N ASP A 55 -11.31 -0.91 0.25
CA ASP A 55 -12.25 0.17 0.58
C ASP A 55 -12.25 0.60 2.05
N ARG A 56 -11.22 0.20 2.82
CA ARG A 56 -11.01 0.69 4.18
C ARG A 56 -10.01 1.83 4.20
N LYS A 57 -10.36 2.83 4.98
CA LYS A 57 -9.51 4.00 5.23
C LYS A 57 -8.45 3.66 6.29
N ILE A 58 -7.20 3.98 6.01
CA ILE A 58 -6.09 4.02 6.97
C ILE A 58 -5.71 5.48 7.17
N ILE A 59 -5.65 5.92 8.41
CA ILE A 59 -5.18 7.27 8.77
C ILE A 59 -3.74 7.15 9.25
N ASP A 60 -2.86 7.90 8.62
CA ASP A 60 -1.45 8.02 8.98
C ASP A 60 -1.14 9.45 9.41
N VAL A 61 -0.24 9.60 10.37
CA VAL A 61 0.27 10.90 10.83
C VAL A 61 1.78 10.90 10.67
N LEU A 62 2.24 11.39 9.53
CA LEU A 62 3.66 11.47 9.21
C LEU A 62 4.16 12.90 9.39
N GLU A 63 5.01 13.12 10.39
CA GLU A 63 5.58 14.45 10.70
C GLU A 63 4.54 15.58 10.74
N GLY A 64 3.41 15.30 11.39
CA GLY A 64 2.29 16.24 11.52
C GLY A 64 1.40 16.38 10.28
N MET A 65 1.69 15.67 9.18
CA MET A 65 0.78 15.55 8.04
C MET A 65 -0.21 14.43 8.29
N GLN A 66 -1.50 14.73 8.23
CA GLN A 66 -2.53 13.71 8.22
C GLN A 66 -2.72 13.21 6.79
N LEU A 67 -2.38 11.95 6.56
CA LEU A 67 -2.54 11.26 5.28
C LEU A 67 -3.66 10.23 5.43
N GLU A 68 -4.57 10.19 4.47
CA GLU A 68 -5.63 9.19 4.44
C GLU A 68 -5.46 8.29 3.23
N TRP A 69 -5.31 7.00 3.49
CA TRP A 69 -5.06 6.00 2.47
C TRP A 69 -6.30 5.12 2.31
N THR A 70 -6.65 4.79 1.07
CA THR A 70 -7.68 3.79 0.77
C THR A 70 -7.21 2.92 -0.39
N MET A 71 -7.24 1.60 -0.20
CA MET A 71 -6.94 0.64 -1.28
C MET A 71 -8.22 0.34 -2.05
N HIS A 72 -8.17 0.50 -3.37
CA HIS A 72 -9.28 0.21 -4.25
C HIS A 72 -8.94 -0.95 -5.18
N VAL A 73 -9.97 -1.74 -5.48
CA VAL A 73 -9.90 -2.86 -6.41
C VAL A 73 -11.07 -2.73 -7.39
N LYS A 74 -10.77 -2.45 -8.66
CA LYS A 74 -11.77 -2.32 -9.72
C LYS A 74 -11.67 -3.47 -10.71
N GLU A 75 -12.78 -4.12 -10.99
CA GLU A 75 -12.88 -5.09 -12.09
C GLU A 75 -12.73 -4.36 -13.43
N ALA A 76 -11.77 -4.81 -14.25
CA ALA A 76 -11.65 -4.27 -15.60
C ALA A 76 -12.72 -4.90 -16.50
N LYS A 77 -13.71 -4.09 -16.91
CA LYS A 77 -14.71 -4.48 -17.91
C LYS A 77 -14.11 -4.47 -19.31
N ASN A 78 -13.24 -5.42 -19.67
CA ASN A 78 -12.82 -5.58 -21.07
C ASN A 78 -13.11 -6.99 -21.58
N HIS A 79 -14.05 -7.07 -22.52
CA HIS A 79 -14.57 -8.27 -23.18
C HIS A 79 -13.53 -8.94 -24.12
N GLY A 80 -12.39 -9.37 -23.58
CA GLY A 80 -11.39 -10.08 -24.39
C GLY A 80 -10.08 -10.45 -23.70
N PHE A 81 -9.83 -9.97 -22.48
CA PHE A 81 -8.67 -10.36 -21.68
C PHE A 81 -9.15 -10.79 -20.30
N PRO A 82 -8.82 -12.00 -19.83
CA PRO A 82 -9.22 -12.45 -18.51
C PRO A 82 -8.60 -11.55 -17.44
N ASP A 83 -9.46 -10.98 -16.60
CA ASP A 83 -9.21 -10.52 -15.23
C ASP A 83 -7.92 -9.73 -14.96
N ARG A 84 -7.78 -8.56 -15.58
CA ARG A 84 -6.92 -7.53 -15.00
C ARG A 84 -7.69 -6.72 -13.98
N THR A 85 -7.87 -7.29 -12.79
CA THR A 85 -8.31 -6.53 -11.63
C THR A 85 -7.35 -5.35 -11.43
N LYS A 86 -7.85 -4.11 -11.58
CA LYS A 86 -7.03 -2.91 -11.37
C LYS A 86 -6.98 -2.58 -9.89
N ARG A 87 -5.78 -2.58 -9.31
CA ARG A 87 -5.54 -2.16 -7.94
C ARG A 87 -4.85 -0.81 -7.92
N TYR A 88 -5.27 0.05 -7.00
CA TYR A 88 -4.65 1.35 -6.80
C TYR A 88 -4.90 1.86 -5.37
N PHE A 89 -4.04 2.77 -4.92
CA PHE A 89 -4.27 3.51 -3.68
C PHE A 89 -4.75 4.92 -3.98
N GLU A 90 -5.69 5.39 -3.19
CA GLU A 90 -6.00 6.80 -3.05
C GLU A 90 -5.28 7.33 -1.81
N LEU A 91 -4.45 8.35 -2.01
CA LEU A 91 -3.79 9.11 -0.96
C LEU A 91 -4.43 10.50 -0.90
N ILE A 92 -5.19 10.74 0.17
CA ILE A 92 -5.81 12.03 0.46
C ILE A 92 -4.92 12.78 1.45
N TYR A 93 -4.66 14.04 1.14
CA TYR A 93 -3.82 14.93 1.95
C TYR A 93 -4.31 16.37 1.87
N ARG A 94 -3.85 17.19 2.82
CA ARG A 94 -4.16 18.64 2.87
C ARG A 94 -3.45 19.37 1.75
N LYS A 95 -4.09 20.37 1.14
CA LYS A 95 -3.53 21.04 -0.05
C LYS A 95 -2.19 21.73 0.26
N GLU A 96 -2.05 22.20 1.49
CA GLU A 96 -0.89 22.89 2.03
C GLU A 96 0.35 21.98 2.09
N ASP A 97 0.14 20.66 2.22
CA ASP A 97 1.19 19.67 2.28
C ASP A 97 1.60 19.13 0.90
N LYS A 98 1.04 19.66 -0.20
CA LYS A 98 1.28 19.14 -1.56
C LYS A 98 2.76 18.99 -1.88
N ASP A 99 3.55 20.02 -1.67
CA ASP A 99 4.97 19.99 -2.03
C ASP A 99 5.72 18.98 -1.17
N ARG A 100 5.35 18.82 0.11
CA ARG A 100 5.93 17.82 1.01
C ARG A 100 5.58 16.38 0.60
N VAL A 101 4.37 16.16 0.07
CA VAL A 101 3.91 14.85 -0.41
C VAL A 101 4.48 14.51 -1.78
N VAL A 102 4.69 15.50 -2.66
CA VAL A 102 5.26 15.29 -4.01
C VAL A 102 6.78 15.14 -3.97
N HIS A 103 7.47 15.96 -3.18
CA HIS A 103 8.94 15.94 -3.13
C HIS A 103 9.49 14.79 -2.30
N ARG A 104 8.68 14.19 -1.44
CA ARG A 104 9.03 12.89 -0.86
C ARG A 104 8.60 11.79 -1.80
N SER A 105 9.55 10.97 -2.21
CA SER A 105 9.23 9.64 -2.68
C SER A 105 8.57 8.84 -1.55
N VAL A 106 7.74 7.85 -1.88
CA VAL A 106 7.23 6.94 -0.84
C VAL A 106 8.41 6.21 -0.18
N GLU A 107 9.55 6.06 -0.86
CA GLU A 107 10.80 5.60 -0.24
C GLU A 107 11.34 6.57 0.84
N ASP A 108 11.32 7.89 0.61
CA ASP A 108 11.72 8.89 1.62
C ASP A 108 10.74 8.93 2.82
N ILE A 109 9.48 8.60 2.60
CA ILE A 109 8.50 8.39 3.68
C ILE A 109 8.91 7.17 4.54
N LEU A 110 9.60 6.20 3.95
CA LEU A 110 10.00 4.94 4.58
C LEU A 110 11.43 4.90 5.10
N GLU A 111 12.35 5.73 4.62
CA GLU A 111 13.68 5.87 5.24
C GLU A 111 13.55 6.40 6.68
N GLY A 112 12.48 7.13 6.99
CA GLY A 112 12.10 7.47 8.36
C GLY A 112 11.70 6.27 9.24
N TYR A 113 11.47 5.09 8.64
CA TYR A 113 11.04 3.83 9.26
C TYR A 113 12.05 2.69 8.95
N ASN A 114 13.27 2.81 9.50
CA ASN A 114 14.28 1.74 9.68
C ASN A 114 14.53 0.75 8.50
N PRO A 115 15.65 0.87 7.76
CA PRO A 115 16.01 0.02 6.61
C PRO A 115 16.03 -1.49 6.87
N ASN A 116 16.27 -1.92 8.12
CA ASN A 116 16.29 -3.35 8.48
C ASN A 116 14.90 -4.00 8.38
N MET A 117 13.84 -3.22 8.53
CA MET A 117 12.47 -3.72 8.42
C MET A 117 12.10 -4.01 6.96
N MET A 118 12.52 -3.14 6.03
CA MET A 118 12.31 -3.33 4.59
C MET A 118 13.04 -4.58 4.06
N LEU A 119 14.30 -4.78 4.45
CA LEU A 119 15.06 -5.99 4.08
C LEU A 119 14.40 -7.28 4.59
N SER A 120 13.84 -7.27 5.80
CA SER A 120 13.16 -8.45 6.36
C SER A 120 11.89 -8.81 5.58
N ILE A 121 11.15 -7.82 5.06
CA ILE A 121 9.89 -8.05 4.34
C ILE A 121 10.18 -8.55 2.92
N TYR A 122 11.19 -8.00 2.24
CA TYR A 122 11.63 -8.47 0.91
C TYR A 122 12.22 -9.89 0.95
N HIS A 123 13.02 -10.24 1.96
CA HIS A 123 13.59 -11.59 2.08
C HIS A 123 12.59 -12.67 2.51
N THR A 124 11.42 -12.30 3.04
CA THR A 124 10.39 -13.27 3.48
C THR A 124 9.41 -13.66 2.35
N GLN A 125 9.56 -13.07 1.16
CA GLN A 125 8.75 -13.37 -0.02
C GLN A 125 9.49 -14.15 -1.14
N ASN A 126 10.75 -14.53 -0.93
CA ASN A 126 11.53 -15.34 -1.87
C ASN A 126 11.81 -16.73 -1.33
#